data_AF-A0A6P6Y4L7-F1
#
_entry.id   AF-A0A6P6Y4L7-F1
#
_cell.length_a   1.000
_cell.length_b   1.000
_cell.length_c   1.000
_cell.angle_alpha   90.00
_cell.angle_beta   90.00
_cell.angle_gamma   90.00
#
_symmetry.space_group_name_H-M   'P 1'
#
loop_
_entity.id
_entity.type
_entity.pdbx_description
1 polymer ?
#
loop_
_entity_poly.entity_id
_entity_poly.type
_entity_poly.pdbx_seq_one_letter_code
_entity_poly.pdbx_strand_id
1 'polypeptide(L)'
;MERVAVIENVPANCPALAITCCLVRKIENLEHLRLRSLDLYRNLIARIEGLDSQTELEYLDLAFNKLRKIENLEHCRKLKQLFLNSNEIARIENLDTLTALETLELGSNQIQTVENLGALRGLRELWLGRNRLSSMQLRAQFPQLRILSLQCNRIAKWDASLVANCPNLEELYVSQNPITELPEYLAALKSLRLLDASASKVSDVRGLSHNSSIEELWLNDSRLASLDDVKVLQTLPKLRVRYVRAVRAQRINEIEFEISRTQKNKATEYHIGRLKAQLAKYRSQLISEANASAGAKGEGFDVQRFGHARIALLGFPSVGKSTILNSLTNTKSEVAGYEFTTLTCVPGVVKFRDATLQLLDLPGIIEGAAQGKGRGKQVIAVARSADLILMVLDPLRKLCNAEVLFKGDYDLEDLIDTLEGNRRYVKCLYVYNKVDMLSLEQISRLATDRDAVCISSNRGWNLDLLLELIWARLRLARVYTKKAGEKPDFEDPVILTEARGGFSVRAALAQIHTGLVTESKYALVWGVSVKHVPQQVGLDHRLADEDVLQVFK
;
A
#
# COMPACT_ATOMS: atom_id res chain seq x y z
N MET A 1 -25.97 -15.08 -9.48
CA MET A 1 -27.04 -14.58 -8.59
C MET A 1 -27.59 -13.32 -9.22
N GLU A 2 -28.86 -13.34 -9.64
CA GLU A 2 -29.55 -12.17 -10.17
C GLU A 2 -29.64 -11.10 -9.06
N ARG A 3 -29.21 -9.88 -9.36
CA ARG A 3 -29.31 -8.77 -8.42
C ARG A 3 -30.73 -8.23 -8.48
N VAL A 4 -31.46 -8.32 -7.37
CA VAL A 4 -32.85 -7.85 -7.25
C VAL A 4 -32.87 -6.33 -7.34
N ALA A 5 -33.47 -5.78 -8.41
CA ALA A 5 -33.48 -4.34 -8.67
C ALA A 5 -34.71 -3.59 -8.10
N VAL A 6 -35.69 -4.33 -7.55
CA VAL A 6 -36.98 -3.82 -7.06
C VAL A 6 -37.21 -4.29 -5.62
N ILE A 7 -37.79 -3.43 -4.78
CA ILE A 7 -38.15 -3.79 -3.41
C ILE A 7 -39.51 -4.51 -3.46
N GLU A 8 -39.51 -5.84 -3.35
CA GLU A 8 -40.73 -6.66 -3.37
C GLU A 8 -40.65 -7.81 -2.37
N ASN A 9 -41.81 -8.36 -1.98
CA ASN A 9 -41.94 -9.53 -1.10
C ASN A 9 -41.36 -9.35 0.32
N VAL A 10 -41.36 -8.13 0.87
CA VAL A 10 -40.91 -7.87 2.24
C VAL A 10 -42.00 -8.26 3.25
N PRO A 11 -41.69 -9.06 4.30
CA PRO A 11 -42.67 -9.45 5.31
C PRO A 11 -43.23 -8.24 6.07
N ALA A 12 -44.56 -8.21 6.31
CA ALA A 12 -45.25 -7.09 6.95
C ALA A 12 -44.74 -6.75 8.38
N ASN A 13 -44.18 -7.74 9.10
CA ASN A 13 -43.69 -7.57 10.48
C ASN A 13 -42.18 -7.24 10.56
N CYS A 14 -41.57 -6.72 9.50
CA CYS A 14 -40.16 -6.40 9.47
C CYS A 14 -39.89 -5.00 10.06
N PRO A 15 -39.20 -4.85 11.22
CA PRO A 15 -38.88 -3.54 11.78
C PRO A 15 -37.59 -2.93 11.19
N ALA A 16 -36.77 -3.74 10.50
CA ALA A 16 -35.49 -3.32 9.95
C ALA A 16 -35.28 -3.95 8.58
N LEU A 17 -35.13 -3.13 7.55
CA LEU A 17 -34.96 -3.58 6.17
C LEU A 17 -33.60 -3.12 5.65
N ALA A 18 -32.78 -4.06 5.17
CA ALA A 18 -31.48 -3.78 4.57
C ALA A 18 -31.41 -4.37 3.16
N ILE A 19 -31.26 -3.50 2.15
CA ILE A 19 -31.14 -3.88 0.74
C ILE A 19 -29.94 -3.14 0.18
N THR A 20 -28.76 -3.74 0.28
CA THR A 20 -27.49 -3.09 -0.07
C THR A 20 -26.86 -3.73 -1.30
N CYS A 21 -26.18 -2.93 -2.13
CA CYS A 21 -25.52 -3.41 -3.35
C CYS A 21 -26.44 -4.09 -4.40
N CYS A 22 -27.74 -3.80 -4.37
CA CYS A 22 -28.77 -4.48 -5.17
C CYS A 22 -29.15 -3.73 -6.46
N LEU A 23 -28.56 -2.55 -6.72
CA LEU A 23 -28.85 -1.70 -7.88
C LEU A 23 -30.28 -1.10 -7.88
N VAL A 24 -30.92 -1.01 -6.71
CA VAL A 24 -32.24 -0.41 -6.55
C VAL A 24 -32.23 1.04 -7.03
N ARG A 25 -33.24 1.46 -7.81
CA ARG A 25 -33.31 2.82 -8.38
C ARG A 25 -34.36 3.71 -7.73
N LYS A 26 -35.36 3.10 -7.09
CA LYS A 26 -36.50 3.79 -6.46
C LYS A 26 -36.83 3.14 -5.13
N ILE A 27 -37.32 3.96 -4.21
CA ILE A 27 -37.83 3.52 -2.93
C ILE A 27 -39.35 3.41 -3.08
N GLU A 28 -39.84 2.18 -3.19
CA GLU A 28 -41.26 1.89 -3.43
C GLU A 28 -41.69 0.64 -2.65
N ASN A 29 -43.00 0.41 -2.56
CA ASN A 29 -43.60 -0.73 -1.87
C ASN A 29 -43.32 -0.82 -0.36
N LEU A 30 -43.05 0.32 0.29
CA LEU A 30 -42.84 0.38 1.75
C LEU A 30 -44.12 0.76 2.52
N GLU A 31 -45.21 1.12 1.85
CA GLU A 31 -46.42 1.71 2.44
C GLU A 31 -47.07 0.88 3.56
N HIS A 32 -47.01 -0.45 3.44
CA HIS A 32 -47.59 -1.38 4.41
C HIS A 32 -46.64 -1.72 5.58
N LEU A 33 -45.38 -1.28 5.52
CA LEU A 33 -44.37 -1.56 6.53
C LEU A 33 -44.29 -0.42 7.56
N ARG A 34 -43.84 -0.76 8.76
CA ARG A 34 -43.55 0.19 9.84
C ARG A 34 -42.10 0.03 10.27
N LEU A 35 -41.19 0.55 9.44
CA LEU A 35 -39.76 0.39 9.65
C LEU A 35 -39.25 1.33 10.74
N ARG A 36 -38.34 0.81 11.57
CA ARG A 36 -37.48 1.59 12.47
C ARG A 36 -36.08 1.81 11.89
N SER A 37 -35.63 0.89 11.04
CA SER A 37 -34.34 0.98 10.35
C SER A 37 -34.50 0.63 8.88
N LEU A 38 -33.95 1.49 8.01
CA LEU A 38 -33.90 1.27 6.57
C LEU A 38 -32.48 1.53 6.07
N ASP A 39 -31.84 0.48 5.58
CA ASP A 39 -30.50 0.53 4.98
C ASP A 39 -30.61 0.24 3.48
N LEU A 40 -30.31 1.27 2.69
CA LEU A 40 -30.29 1.25 1.23
C LEU A 40 -28.90 1.64 0.70
N TYR A 41 -27.86 1.34 1.47
CA TYR A 41 -26.46 1.58 1.14
C TYR A 41 -26.07 1.01 -0.22
N ARG A 42 -25.38 1.82 -1.02
CA ARG A 42 -24.75 1.42 -2.29
C ARG A 42 -25.74 0.87 -3.32
N ASN A 43 -26.76 1.67 -3.62
CA ASN A 43 -27.71 1.43 -4.70
C ASN A 43 -27.60 2.52 -5.78
N LEU A 44 -28.65 2.71 -6.59
CA LEU A 44 -28.73 3.67 -7.69
C LEU A 44 -29.89 4.65 -7.50
N ILE A 45 -30.29 4.92 -6.25
CA ILE A 45 -31.45 5.75 -5.91
C ILE A 45 -31.15 7.21 -6.25
N ALA A 46 -32.00 7.84 -7.06
CA ALA A 46 -31.80 9.22 -7.51
C ALA A 46 -32.67 10.24 -6.77
N ARG A 47 -33.75 9.79 -6.11
CA ARG A 47 -34.69 10.61 -5.35
C ARG A 47 -35.13 9.88 -4.08
N ILE A 48 -35.36 10.64 -3.02
CA ILE A 48 -35.98 10.13 -1.80
C ILE A 48 -37.49 10.21 -2.02
N GLU A 49 -38.17 9.08 -2.12
CA GLU A 49 -39.61 8.97 -2.33
C GLU A 49 -40.14 7.74 -1.57
N GLY A 50 -41.45 7.59 -1.41
CA GLY A 50 -42.04 6.38 -0.80
C GLY A 50 -41.77 6.19 0.69
N LEU A 51 -41.31 7.23 1.40
CA LEU A 51 -41.06 7.22 2.86
C LEU A 51 -42.17 7.89 3.68
N ASP A 52 -43.24 8.37 3.05
CA ASP A 52 -44.30 9.16 3.69
C ASP A 52 -45.00 8.42 4.85
N SER A 53 -45.06 7.09 4.73
CA SER A 53 -45.67 6.19 5.72
C SER A 53 -44.72 5.77 6.85
N GLN A 54 -43.42 6.08 6.75
CA GLN A 54 -42.37 5.58 7.65
C GLN A 54 -42.11 6.52 8.85
N THR A 55 -43.17 6.84 9.59
CA THR A 55 -43.12 7.78 10.73
C THR A 55 -42.35 7.26 11.95
N GLU A 56 -42.12 5.95 12.00
CA GLU A 56 -41.39 5.27 13.10
C GLU A 56 -39.89 5.11 12.81
N LEU A 57 -39.40 5.62 11.68
CA LEU A 57 -38.02 5.43 11.26
C LEU A 57 -37.06 6.18 12.18
N GLU A 58 -36.11 5.45 12.77
CA GLU A 58 -35.04 5.98 13.63
C GLU A 58 -33.68 5.99 12.93
N TYR A 59 -33.48 5.12 11.93
CA TYR A 59 -32.24 4.97 11.18
C TYR A 59 -32.51 4.92 9.67
N LEU A 60 -31.81 5.75 8.90
CA LEU A 60 -31.88 5.76 7.44
C LEU A 60 -30.48 5.86 6.83
N ASP A 61 -30.05 4.81 6.12
CA ASP A 61 -28.82 4.83 5.32
C ASP A 61 -29.16 4.88 3.82
N LEU A 62 -28.79 5.99 3.19
CA LEU A 62 -28.90 6.26 1.76
C LEU A 62 -27.54 6.58 1.15
N ALA A 63 -26.45 6.16 1.80
CA ALA A 63 -25.10 6.42 1.34
C ALA A 63 -24.78 5.68 0.03
N PHE A 64 -23.85 6.22 -0.75
CA PHE A 64 -23.41 5.67 -2.05
C PHE A 64 -24.56 5.48 -3.06
N ASN A 65 -25.45 6.46 -3.15
CA ASN A 65 -26.54 6.51 -4.14
C ASN A 65 -26.29 7.63 -5.18
N LYS A 66 -27.35 8.13 -5.81
CA LYS A 66 -27.34 9.17 -6.85
C LYS A 66 -28.23 10.36 -6.49
N LEU A 67 -28.44 10.60 -5.19
CA LEU A 67 -29.30 11.67 -4.70
C LEU A 67 -28.70 13.04 -5.00
N ARG A 68 -29.51 13.97 -5.49
CA ARG A 68 -29.10 15.36 -5.77
C ARG A 68 -29.67 16.38 -4.79
N LYS A 69 -30.71 15.99 -4.07
CA LYS A 69 -31.47 16.82 -3.13
C LYS A 69 -31.87 15.98 -1.93
N ILE A 70 -32.12 16.67 -0.82
CA ILE A 70 -32.76 16.12 0.37
C ILE A 70 -34.22 16.54 0.27
N GLU A 71 -35.14 15.57 0.21
CA GLU A 71 -36.57 15.81 0.02
C GLU A 71 -37.37 14.67 0.65
N ASN A 72 -38.66 14.90 0.92
CA ASN A 72 -39.62 13.90 1.39
C ASN A 72 -39.17 13.16 2.67
N LEU A 73 -38.57 13.89 3.63
CA LEU A 73 -38.17 13.37 4.94
C LEU A 73 -38.99 13.98 6.09
N GLU A 74 -39.88 14.92 5.81
CA GLU A 74 -40.63 15.71 6.80
C GLU A 74 -41.52 14.88 7.76
N HIS A 75 -41.85 13.66 7.35
CA HIS A 75 -42.66 12.71 8.11
C HIS A 75 -41.82 11.85 9.08
N CYS A 76 -40.51 11.69 8.83
CA CYS A 76 -39.60 10.83 9.58
C CYS A 76 -39.09 11.50 10.88
N ARG A 77 -39.99 12.06 11.69
CA ARG A 77 -39.64 12.92 12.84
C ARG A 77 -38.89 12.21 13.98
N LYS A 78 -38.91 10.88 14.00
CA LYS A 78 -38.18 10.05 14.98
C LYS A 78 -36.76 9.71 14.52
N LEU A 79 -36.33 10.18 13.35
CA LEU A 79 -35.03 9.85 12.79
C LEU A 79 -33.91 10.39 13.67
N LYS A 80 -33.05 9.49 14.14
CA LYS A 80 -31.88 9.78 14.98
C LYS A 80 -30.59 9.76 14.16
N GLN A 81 -30.52 8.90 13.14
CA GLN A 81 -29.33 8.74 12.31
C GLN A 81 -29.69 8.79 10.82
N LEU A 82 -29.02 9.67 10.09
CA LEU A 82 -29.21 9.87 8.65
C LEU A 82 -27.88 9.87 7.93
N PHE A 83 -27.68 8.87 7.06
CA PHE A 83 -26.48 8.75 6.23
C PHE A 83 -26.81 9.07 4.77
N LEU A 84 -26.18 10.12 4.26
CA LEU A 84 -26.35 10.64 2.91
C LEU A 84 -25.00 10.81 2.19
N ASN A 85 -23.92 10.23 2.72
CA ASN A 85 -22.58 10.36 2.14
C ASN A 85 -22.45 9.69 0.77
N SER A 86 -21.52 10.20 -0.04
CA SER A 86 -21.25 9.71 -1.40
C SER A 86 -22.48 9.80 -2.32
N ASN A 87 -23.09 10.98 -2.35
CA ASN A 87 -24.18 11.35 -3.25
C ASN A 87 -23.79 12.60 -4.07
N GLU A 88 -24.75 13.22 -4.75
CA GLU A 88 -24.58 14.44 -5.57
C GLU A 88 -25.31 15.65 -4.96
N ILE A 89 -25.50 15.67 -3.63
CA ILE A 89 -26.28 16.72 -2.93
C ILE A 89 -25.51 18.04 -2.94
N ALA A 90 -26.14 19.12 -3.41
CA ALA A 90 -25.50 20.43 -3.53
C ALA A 90 -25.86 21.40 -2.39
N ARG A 91 -27.00 21.19 -1.72
CA ARG A 91 -27.51 22.06 -0.66
C ARG A 91 -28.12 21.24 0.47
N ILE A 92 -28.03 21.77 1.69
CA ILE A 92 -28.72 21.24 2.85
C ILE A 92 -30.09 21.92 2.93
N GLU A 93 -31.15 21.14 2.82
CA GLU A 93 -32.54 21.60 2.79
C GLU A 93 -33.46 20.52 3.35
N ASN A 94 -34.67 20.89 3.77
CA ASN A 94 -35.74 19.96 4.19
C ASN A 94 -35.37 19.03 5.37
N LEU A 95 -34.54 19.50 6.31
CA LEU A 95 -34.18 18.78 7.54
C LEU A 95 -34.76 19.43 8.81
N ASP A 96 -35.46 20.55 8.69
CA ASP A 96 -35.94 21.37 9.81
C ASP A 96 -36.92 20.65 10.75
N THR A 97 -37.63 19.64 10.24
CA THR A 97 -38.57 18.82 11.01
C THR A 97 -37.91 17.66 11.77
N LEU A 98 -36.66 17.32 11.45
CA LEU A 98 -35.94 16.15 12.00
C LEU A 98 -35.26 16.47 13.34
N THR A 99 -36.00 17.06 14.28
CA THR A 99 -35.43 17.59 15.53
C THR A 99 -34.82 16.53 16.46
N ALA A 100 -35.13 15.25 16.23
CA ALA A 100 -34.57 14.11 16.97
C ALA A 100 -33.19 13.64 16.44
N LEU A 101 -32.69 14.24 15.36
CA LEU A 101 -31.46 13.81 14.69
C LEU A 101 -30.24 14.02 15.59
N GLU A 102 -29.49 12.94 15.82
CA GLU A 102 -28.25 12.91 16.59
C GLU A 102 -27.02 12.79 15.68
N THR A 103 -27.10 12.04 14.59
CA THR A 103 -26.01 11.84 13.63
C THR A 103 -26.46 12.21 12.22
N LEU A 104 -25.72 13.11 11.58
CA LEU A 104 -25.92 13.50 10.18
C LEU A 104 -24.62 13.36 9.40
N GLU A 105 -24.62 12.45 8.43
CA GLU A 105 -23.47 12.17 7.57
C GLU A 105 -23.75 12.65 6.14
N LEU A 106 -23.03 13.68 5.70
CA LEU A 106 -23.15 14.34 4.40
C LEU A 106 -21.82 14.35 3.64
N GLY A 107 -20.87 13.50 4.01
CA GLY A 107 -19.56 13.46 3.38
C GLY A 107 -19.59 13.09 1.88
N SER A 108 -18.59 13.49 1.10
CA SER A 108 -18.49 13.18 -0.35
C SER A 108 -19.72 13.62 -1.15
N ASN A 109 -20.13 14.88 -0.97
CA ASN A 109 -21.22 15.53 -1.71
C ASN A 109 -20.70 16.80 -2.41
N GLN A 110 -21.60 17.69 -2.85
CA GLN A 110 -21.27 18.94 -3.55
C GLN A 110 -21.64 20.21 -2.76
N ILE A 111 -21.76 20.09 -1.44
CA ILE A 111 -22.23 21.17 -0.55
C ILE A 111 -21.18 22.29 -0.48
N GLN A 112 -21.63 23.54 -0.60
CA GLN A 112 -20.77 24.74 -0.59
C GLN A 112 -20.88 25.56 0.70
N THR A 113 -22.03 25.50 1.36
CA THR A 113 -22.35 26.25 2.58
C THR A 113 -23.09 25.35 3.56
N VAL A 114 -22.84 25.54 4.86
CA VAL A 114 -23.60 24.90 5.93
C VAL A 114 -24.67 25.88 6.39
N GLU A 115 -25.92 25.58 6.05
CA GLU A 115 -27.10 26.37 6.38
C GLU A 115 -28.31 25.45 6.58
N ASN A 116 -29.43 26.00 7.04
CA ASN A 116 -30.70 25.27 7.24
C ASN A 116 -30.64 24.12 8.27
N LEU A 117 -29.67 24.13 9.18
CA LEU A 117 -29.53 23.15 10.27
C LEU A 117 -29.98 23.67 11.65
N GLY A 118 -30.54 24.88 11.72
CA GLY A 118 -30.84 25.58 12.99
C GLY A 118 -31.83 24.87 13.92
N ALA A 119 -32.70 24.01 13.37
CA ALA A 119 -33.65 23.22 14.16
C ALA A 119 -33.01 21.98 14.83
N LEU A 120 -31.86 21.51 14.33
CA LEU A 120 -31.21 20.26 14.75
C LEU A 120 -30.36 20.44 16.02
N ARG A 121 -30.97 20.95 17.10
CA ARG A 121 -30.26 21.25 18.35
C ARG A 121 -29.77 20.02 19.11
N GLY A 122 -30.31 18.85 18.80
CA GLY A 122 -29.93 17.54 19.35
C GLY A 122 -28.72 16.90 18.67
N LEU A 123 -28.20 17.49 17.58
CA LEU A 123 -27.14 16.90 16.77
C LEU A 123 -25.85 16.75 17.59
N ARG A 124 -25.30 15.53 17.59
CA ARG A 124 -24.06 15.13 18.28
C ARG A 124 -22.90 14.94 17.31
N GLU A 125 -23.21 14.47 16.11
CA GLU A 125 -22.21 14.17 15.09
C GLU A 125 -22.61 14.79 13.75
N LEU A 126 -21.74 15.61 13.19
CA LEU A 126 -21.93 16.24 11.89
C LEU A 126 -20.70 16.01 11.02
N TRP A 127 -20.92 15.29 9.92
CA TRP A 127 -19.86 14.92 9.01
C TRP A 127 -20.08 15.52 7.63
N LEU A 128 -19.16 16.37 7.22
CA LEU A 128 -19.23 17.18 6.00
C LEU A 128 -17.93 17.05 5.19
N GLY A 129 -17.18 15.97 5.39
CA GLY A 129 -15.92 15.72 4.70
C GLY A 129 -16.08 15.62 3.18
N ARG A 130 -15.06 15.93 2.38
CA ARG A 130 -15.08 15.80 0.90
C ARG A 130 -16.25 16.54 0.24
N ASN A 131 -16.48 17.78 0.65
CA ASN A 131 -17.46 18.67 0.03
C ASN A 131 -16.73 19.83 -0.68
N ARG A 132 -17.44 20.92 -0.97
CA ARG A 132 -16.90 22.13 -1.60
C ARG A 132 -16.99 23.35 -0.68
N LEU A 133 -16.96 23.14 0.64
CA LEU A 133 -17.07 24.20 1.63
C LEU A 133 -15.87 25.14 1.55
N SER A 134 -16.11 26.43 1.38
CA SER A 134 -15.06 27.47 1.41
C SER A 134 -14.94 28.17 2.78
N SER A 135 -15.92 27.95 3.66
CA SER A 135 -16.01 28.53 5.00
C SER A 135 -16.42 27.45 6.00
N MET A 136 -15.93 27.56 7.23
CA MET A 136 -16.33 26.68 8.33
C MET A 136 -17.54 27.19 9.14
N GLN A 137 -18.16 28.28 8.70
CA GLN A 137 -19.36 28.82 9.35
C GLN A 137 -20.53 27.85 9.25
N LEU A 138 -21.16 27.56 10.40
CA LEU A 138 -22.30 26.64 10.47
C LEU A 138 -23.67 27.33 10.48
N ARG A 139 -23.71 28.68 10.60
CA ARG A 139 -24.93 29.53 10.65
C ARG A 139 -26.04 29.03 11.61
N ALA A 140 -25.67 28.28 12.63
CA ALA A 140 -26.56 27.68 13.61
C ALA A 140 -25.75 27.31 14.87
N GLN A 141 -26.46 27.12 15.99
CA GLN A 141 -25.88 26.67 17.25
C GLN A 141 -26.20 25.18 17.47
N PHE A 142 -25.17 24.41 17.82
CA PHE A 142 -25.23 22.98 18.10
C PHE A 142 -24.69 22.71 19.50
N PRO A 143 -25.50 22.92 20.55
CA PRO A 143 -25.06 22.82 21.93
C PRO A 143 -24.66 21.39 22.34
N GLN A 144 -25.12 20.37 21.61
CA GLN A 144 -24.83 18.95 21.88
C GLN A 144 -23.77 18.35 20.94
N LEU A 145 -23.21 19.14 20.01
CA LEU A 145 -22.27 18.61 19.02
C LEU A 145 -20.94 18.25 19.66
N ARG A 146 -20.53 17.00 19.46
CA ARG A 146 -19.29 16.42 19.95
C ARG A 146 -18.30 16.19 18.82
N ILE A 147 -18.77 15.75 17.65
CA ILE A 147 -17.91 15.45 16.51
C ILE A 147 -18.28 16.34 15.34
N LEU A 148 -17.29 17.04 14.79
CA LEU A 148 -17.42 17.83 13.58
C LEU A 148 -16.32 17.45 12.60
N SER A 149 -16.71 16.95 11.43
CA SER A 149 -15.78 16.67 10.34
C SER A 149 -15.99 17.59 9.15
N LEU A 150 -14.96 18.34 8.80
CA LEU A 150 -14.86 19.27 7.69
C LEU A 150 -13.69 18.90 6.75
N GLN A 151 -13.17 17.69 6.84
CA GLN A 151 -12.00 17.23 6.09
C GLN A 151 -12.18 17.34 4.56
N CYS A 152 -11.09 17.46 3.80
CA CYS A 152 -11.12 17.48 2.33
C CYS A 152 -12.09 18.53 1.74
N ASN A 153 -12.08 19.76 2.26
CA ASN A 153 -12.86 20.87 1.76
C ASN A 153 -11.93 21.97 1.18
N ARG A 154 -12.43 23.21 1.04
CA ARG A 154 -11.69 24.37 0.53
C ARG A 154 -11.58 25.48 1.60
N ILE A 155 -11.61 25.11 2.87
CA ILE A 155 -11.60 26.04 4.00
C ILE A 155 -10.19 26.62 4.15
N ALA A 156 -10.04 27.93 3.95
CA ALA A 156 -8.74 28.60 4.04
C ALA A 156 -8.49 29.29 5.38
N LYS A 157 -9.56 29.63 6.11
CA LYS A 157 -9.49 30.41 7.35
C LYS A 157 -10.36 29.79 8.42
N TRP A 158 -9.91 29.92 9.66
CA TRP A 158 -10.71 29.61 10.83
C TRP A 158 -11.76 30.68 11.09
N ASP A 159 -12.82 30.30 11.80
CA ASP A 159 -13.89 31.20 12.20
C ASP A 159 -14.12 31.11 13.72
N ALA A 160 -14.08 32.26 14.39
CA ALA A 160 -14.26 32.36 15.84
C ALA A 160 -15.68 31.96 16.29
N SER A 161 -16.67 32.03 15.40
CA SER A 161 -18.03 31.57 15.69
C SER A 161 -18.10 30.08 16.00
N LEU A 162 -17.09 29.28 15.64
CA LEU A 162 -17.01 27.86 16.01
C LEU A 162 -17.15 27.65 17.52
N VAL A 163 -16.52 28.53 18.32
CA VAL A 163 -16.56 28.45 19.79
C VAL A 163 -17.97 28.70 20.33
N ALA A 164 -18.69 29.67 19.76
CA ALA A 164 -20.05 29.99 20.15
C ALA A 164 -21.07 28.97 19.62
N ASN A 165 -20.83 28.42 18.43
CA ASN A 165 -21.75 27.49 17.77
C ASN A 165 -21.66 26.08 18.37
N CYS A 166 -20.47 25.61 18.73
CA CYS A 166 -20.22 24.22 19.18
C CYS A 166 -19.39 24.19 20.48
N PRO A 167 -19.93 24.68 21.62
CA PRO A 167 -19.14 24.84 22.85
C PRO A 167 -18.66 23.51 23.46
N ASN A 168 -19.34 22.40 23.17
CA ASN A 168 -19.06 21.08 23.73
C ASN A 168 -18.31 20.16 22.75
N LEU A 169 -17.68 20.71 21.71
CA LEU A 169 -16.99 19.92 20.69
C LEU A 169 -15.82 19.14 21.29
N GLU A 170 -15.79 17.83 21.03
CA GLU A 170 -14.77 16.88 21.51
C GLU A 170 -13.77 16.51 20.41
N GLU A 171 -14.21 16.38 19.17
CA GLU A 171 -13.40 16.00 18.03
C GLU A 171 -13.63 16.92 16.83
N LEU A 172 -12.53 17.44 16.28
CA LEU A 172 -12.55 18.31 15.11
C LEU A 172 -11.60 17.81 14.03
N TYR A 173 -12.17 17.44 12.88
CA TYR A 173 -11.42 17.00 11.70
C TYR A 173 -11.46 18.08 10.62
N VAL A 174 -10.34 18.75 10.39
CA VAL A 174 -10.18 19.79 9.36
C VAL A 174 -9.08 19.44 8.35
N SER A 175 -8.63 18.18 8.33
CA SER A 175 -7.56 17.73 7.43
C SER A 175 -7.85 17.94 5.95
N GLN A 176 -6.81 18.03 5.12
CA GLN A 176 -6.92 18.32 3.68
C GLN A 176 -7.70 19.61 3.37
N ASN A 177 -7.46 20.68 4.13
CA ASN A 177 -7.95 22.02 3.86
C ASN A 177 -6.78 23.01 3.72
N PRO A 178 -6.88 24.08 2.92
CA PRO A 178 -5.83 25.08 2.77
C PRO A 178 -5.63 26.03 3.97
N ILE A 179 -5.92 25.57 5.20
CA ILE A 179 -5.74 26.32 6.45
C ILE A 179 -4.25 26.55 6.74
N THR A 180 -3.87 27.77 7.12
CA THR A 180 -2.46 28.18 7.28
C THR A 180 -1.96 28.32 8.72
N GLU A 181 -2.88 28.48 9.68
CA GLU A 181 -2.54 28.73 11.08
C GLU A 181 -3.53 28.01 11.99
N LEU A 182 -3.20 27.88 13.28
CA LEU A 182 -4.12 27.42 14.32
C LEU A 182 -4.37 28.58 15.28
N PRO A 183 -5.63 29.01 15.49
CA PRO A 183 -5.92 30.22 16.24
C PRO A 183 -6.02 29.98 17.75
N GLU A 184 -5.71 31.02 18.53
CA GLU A 184 -5.70 30.99 20.01
C GLU A 184 -7.06 30.67 20.64
N TYR A 185 -8.15 31.12 20.02
CA TYR A 185 -9.50 30.88 20.54
C TYR A 185 -9.92 29.41 20.55
N LEU A 186 -9.18 28.49 19.90
CA LEU A 186 -9.39 27.05 20.07
C LEU A 186 -9.17 26.61 21.52
N ALA A 187 -8.38 27.33 22.31
CA ALA A 187 -8.22 27.09 23.74
C ALA A 187 -9.52 27.33 24.56
N ALA A 188 -10.52 28.01 23.98
CA ALA A 188 -11.84 28.18 24.59
C ALA A 188 -12.69 26.90 24.52
N LEU A 189 -12.41 25.99 23.58
CA LEU A 189 -13.07 24.69 23.47
C LEU A 189 -12.51 23.72 24.51
N LYS A 190 -13.04 23.80 25.74
CA LYS A 190 -12.56 23.03 26.90
C LYS A 190 -12.77 21.51 26.78
N SER A 191 -13.68 21.09 25.91
CA SER A 191 -13.95 19.67 25.65
C SER A 191 -13.15 19.09 24.49
N LEU A 192 -12.42 19.91 23.71
CA LEU A 192 -11.75 19.47 22.48
C LEU A 192 -10.54 18.57 22.81
N ARG A 193 -10.66 17.28 22.53
CA ARG A 193 -9.65 16.26 22.81
C ARG A 193 -8.84 15.87 21.58
N LEU A 194 -9.48 15.82 20.41
CA LEU A 194 -8.84 15.46 19.14
C LEU A 194 -8.94 16.59 18.14
N LEU A 195 -7.79 17.00 17.59
CA LEU A 195 -7.71 17.92 16.46
C LEU A 195 -6.89 17.29 15.33
N ASP A 196 -7.56 16.99 14.22
CA ASP A 196 -6.90 16.58 12.98
C ASP A 196 -6.85 17.73 11.99
N ALA A 197 -5.66 18.30 11.82
CA ALA A 197 -5.35 19.31 10.81
C ALA A 197 -4.30 18.82 9.80
N SER A 198 -4.19 17.50 9.61
CA SER A 198 -3.25 16.87 8.66
C SER A 198 -3.49 17.32 7.21
N ALA A 199 -2.47 17.25 6.36
CA ALA A 199 -2.47 17.63 4.97
C ALA A 199 -3.04 19.05 4.73
N SER A 200 -2.77 19.95 5.68
CA SER A 200 -3.15 21.36 5.61
C SER A 200 -1.93 22.24 5.30
N LYS A 201 -2.13 23.56 5.16
CA LYS A 201 -1.03 24.51 4.94
C LYS A 201 -0.50 25.11 6.25
N VAL A 202 -0.77 24.46 7.38
CA VAL A 202 -0.39 24.97 8.71
C VAL A 202 1.11 25.12 8.81
N SER A 203 1.57 26.36 8.99
CA SER A 203 2.99 26.69 9.18
C SER A 203 3.31 27.16 10.59
N ASP A 204 2.28 27.41 11.41
CA ASP A 204 2.42 27.90 12.78
C ASP A 204 1.41 27.22 13.71
N VAL A 205 1.88 26.72 14.85
CA VAL A 205 1.07 26.06 15.90
C VAL A 205 1.07 26.84 17.22
N ARG A 206 1.67 28.04 17.27
CA ARG A 206 1.78 28.85 18.50
C ARG A 206 0.43 29.22 19.09
N GLY A 207 -0.61 29.33 18.27
CA GLY A 207 -1.96 29.57 18.76
C GLY A 207 -2.52 28.41 19.60
N LEU A 208 -1.92 27.23 19.59
CA LEU A 208 -2.30 26.17 20.52
C LEU A 208 -1.67 26.29 21.91
N SER A 209 -0.72 27.21 22.13
CA SER A 209 0.07 27.32 23.38
C SER A 209 -0.73 27.28 24.69
N HIS A 210 -1.92 27.87 24.70
CA HIS A 210 -2.81 27.96 25.86
C HIS A 210 -3.87 26.85 25.93
N ASN A 211 -3.82 25.86 25.03
CA ASN A 211 -4.79 24.77 25.02
C ASN A 211 -4.45 23.73 26.12
N SER A 212 -5.44 23.39 26.94
CA SER A 212 -5.29 22.43 28.04
C SER A 212 -6.12 21.15 27.87
N SER A 213 -6.89 21.06 26.78
CA SER A 213 -7.86 19.99 26.54
C SER A 213 -7.38 18.94 25.54
N ILE A 214 -6.56 19.31 24.55
CA ILE A 214 -6.15 18.44 23.44
C ILE A 214 -5.28 17.28 23.95
N GLU A 215 -5.70 16.06 23.62
CA GLU A 215 -5.03 14.79 23.91
C GLU A 215 -4.35 14.22 22.66
N GLU A 216 -4.94 14.44 21.48
CA GLU A 216 -4.44 13.97 20.19
C GLU A 216 -4.39 15.10 19.17
N LEU A 217 -3.22 15.29 18.56
CA LEU A 217 -2.99 16.33 17.55
C LEU A 217 -2.33 15.73 16.31
N TRP A 218 -3.02 15.80 15.18
CA TRP A 218 -2.55 15.28 13.91
C TRP A 218 -2.23 16.46 12.97
N LEU A 219 -0.96 16.56 12.58
CA LEU A 219 -0.40 17.63 11.73
C LEU A 219 0.53 17.06 10.66
N ASN A 220 0.28 15.83 10.20
CA ASN A 220 1.04 15.22 9.12
C ASN A 220 0.90 16.04 7.85
N ASP A 221 1.91 16.10 6.99
CA ASP A 221 1.82 16.79 5.69
C ASP A 221 1.42 18.29 5.80
N SER A 222 1.77 18.92 6.92
CA SER A 222 1.68 20.37 7.16
C SER A 222 2.98 21.10 6.76
N ARG A 223 2.95 22.43 6.68
CA ARG A 223 4.06 23.30 6.24
C ARG A 223 4.95 23.81 7.39
N LEU A 224 5.12 23.02 8.44
CA LEU A 224 5.96 23.41 9.58
C LEU A 224 7.43 23.41 9.14
N ALA A 225 8.08 24.57 9.24
CA ALA A 225 9.40 24.80 8.65
C ALA A 225 10.55 24.47 9.62
N SER A 226 10.32 24.60 10.94
CA SER A 226 11.33 24.35 11.97
C SER A 226 10.84 23.39 13.05
N LEU A 227 11.78 22.65 13.64
CA LEU A 227 11.58 21.92 14.90
C LEU A 227 11.23 22.86 16.05
N ASP A 228 11.64 24.13 15.98
CA ASP A 228 11.30 25.16 16.96
C ASP A 228 9.80 25.47 16.99
N ASP A 229 9.13 25.41 15.85
CA ASP A 229 7.68 25.64 15.74
C ASP A 229 6.90 24.59 16.54
N VAL A 230 7.46 23.38 16.68
CA VAL A 230 6.84 22.24 17.37
C VAL A 230 7.14 22.24 18.87
N LYS A 231 8.08 23.06 19.36
CA LYS A 231 8.42 23.14 20.80
C LYS A 231 7.23 23.57 21.66
N VAL A 232 6.34 24.41 21.13
CA VAL A 232 5.10 24.82 21.81
C VAL A 232 4.21 23.62 22.13
N LEU A 233 4.26 22.53 21.34
CA LEU A 233 3.48 21.33 21.65
C LEU A 233 3.94 20.64 22.94
N GLN A 234 5.16 20.92 23.43
CA GLN A 234 5.65 20.40 24.71
C GLN A 234 4.98 21.06 25.92
N THR A 235 4.39 22.25 25.77
CA THR A 235 3.69 22.95 26.85
C THR A 235 2.26 22.46 27.05
N LEU A 236 1.75 21.60 26.15
CA LEU A 236 0.38 21.07 26.21
C LEU A 236 0.28 19.94 27.23
N PRO A 237 -0.49 20.12 28.33
CA PRO A 237 -0.43 19.24 29.50
C PRO A 237 -1.01 17.83 29.27
N LYS A 238 -1.93 17.68 28.31
CA LYS A 238 -2.65 16.42 28.06
C LYS A 238 -2.25 15.71 26.77
N LEU A 239 -1.35 16.28 25.96
CA LEU A 239 -1.03 15.78 24.63
C LEU A 239 -0.27 14.44 24.71
N ARG A 240 -0.93 13.34 24.33
CA ARG A 240 -0.38 11.98 24.37
C ARG A 240 0.20 11.52 23.04
N VAL A 241 -0.45 11.88 21.93
CA VAL A 241 -0.12 11.37 20.59
C VAL A 241 0.14 12.53 19.63
N ARG A 242 1.31 12.51 18.98
CA ARG A 242 1.73 13.49 17.98
C ARG A 242 2.00 12.78 16.67
N TYR A 243 1.16 13.03 15.66
CA TYR A 243 1.47 12.62 14.30
C TYR A 243 1.89 13.87 13.51
N VAL A 244 3.20 14.13 13.52
CA VAL A 244 3.83 15.22 12.76
C VAL A 244 4.87 14.61 11.82
N ARG A 245 4.42 14.10 10.66
CA ARG A 245 5.33 13.67 9.60
C ARG A 245 5.74 14.88 8.75
N ALA A 246 6.85 15.53 9.11
CA ALA A 246 7.23 16.83 8.58
C ALA A 246 7.99 16.76 7.22
N VAL A 247 7.56 17.64 6.29
CA VAL A 247 8.27 18.27 5.15
C VAL A 247 8.63 17.44 3.90
N ARG A 248 9.11 16.20 3.98
CA ARG A 248 9.71 15.54 2.78
C ARG A 248 8.72 14.77 1.89
N ALA A 249 7.68 14.15 2.46
CA ALA A 249 6.66 13.43 1.69
C ALA A 249 5.76 14.40 0.88
N GLN A 250 5.53 15.61 1.39
CA GLN A 250 4.81 16.67 0.70
C GLN A 250 5.53 17.11 -0.58
N ARG A 251 6.86 17.25 -0.54
CA ARG A 251 7.67 17.65 -1.70
C ARG A 251 7.67 16.59 -2.79
N ILE A 252 7.58 15.31 -2.42
CA ILE A 252 7.40 14.18 -3.34
C ILE A 252 6.05 14.29 -4.05
N ASN A 253 4.96 14.49 -3.31
CA ASN A 253 3.62 14.63 -3.89
C ASN A 253 3.46 15.87 -4.78
N GLU A 254 4.08 17.00 -4.40
CA GLU A 254 4.09 18.24 -5.20
C GLU A 254 4.83 18.05 -6.53
N ILE A 255 6.00 17.39 -6.49
CA ILE A 255 6.78 17.08 -7.68
C ILE A 255 6.04 16.06 -8.57
N GLU A 256 5.43 15.02 -8.00
CA GLU A 256 4.62 14.04 -8.75
C GLU A 256 3.42 14.70 -9.44
N PHE A 257 2.73 15.60 -8.73
CA PHE A 257 1.63 16.36 -9.28
C PHE A 257 2.09 17.29 -10.41
N GLU A 258 3.21 17.98 -10.24
CA GLU A 258 3.80 18.85 -11.26
C GLU A 258 4.24 18.09 -12.52
N ILE A 259 4.82 16.90 -12.36
CA ILE A 259 5.14 16.01 -13.49
C ILE A 259 3.85 15.57 -14.20
N SER A 260 2.81 15.18 -13.46
CA SER A 260 1.55 14.67 -14.04
C SER A 260 0.78 15.69 -14.90
N ARG A 261 0.90 16.98 -14.57
CA ARG A 261 0.22 18.07 -15.29
C ARG A 261 1.03 18.69 -16.43
N THR A 262 2.32 18.36 -16.54
CA THR A 262 3.22 18.99 -17.51
C THR A 262 3.31 18.13 -18.76
N GLN A 263 2.91 18.68 -19.91
CA GLN A 263 3.03 18.00 -21.19
C GLN A 263 4.50 17.93 -21.62
N LYS A 264 5.00 16.74 -21.99
CA LYS A 264 6.38 16.52 -22.41
C LYS A 264 6.63 17.09 -23.81
N ASN A 265 7.48 18.11 -23.91
CA ASN A 265 7.94 18.70 -25.17
C ASN A 265 9.38 19.23 -25.04
N LYS A 266 10.00 19.67 -26.14
CA LYS A 266 11.41 20.12 -26.19
C LYS A 266 11.72 21.30 -25.24
N ALA A 267 10.71 22.09 -24.87
CA ALA A 267 10.88 23.20 -23.92
C ALA A 267 10.71 22.78 -22.46
N THR A 268 9.94 21.72 -22.17
CA THR A 268 9.65 21.23 -20.82
C THR A 268 10.49 20.04 -20.40
N GLU A 269 11.22 19.40 -21.33
CA GLU A 269 12.01 18.19 -21.10
C GLU A 269 13.08 18.36 -20.02
N TYR A 270 13.82 19.48 -20.03
CA TYR A 270 14.82 19.79 -19.01
C TYR A 270 14.20 19.98 -17.61
N HIS A 271 13.04 20.64 -17.54
CA HIS A 271 12.32 20.86 -16.28
C HIS A 271 11.76 19.57 -15.71
N ILE A 272 11.14 18.73 -16.55
CA ILE A 272 10.66 17.40 -16.15
C ILE A 272 11.83 16.54 -15.69
N GLY A 273 12.99 16.59 -16.37
CA GLY A 273 14.20 15.88 -15.94
C GLY A 273 14.69 16.31 -14.57
N ARG A 274 14.71 17.63 -14.30
CA ARG A 274 15.08 18.18 -12.99
C ARG A 274 14.10 17.76 -11.88
N LEU A 275 12.81 17.75 -12.17
CA LEU A 275 11.76 17.30 -11.24
C LEU A 275 11.92 15.81 -10.89
N LYS A 276 12.15 14.95 -11.89
CA LYS A 276 12.39 13.51 -11.66
C LYS A 276 13.63 13.26 -10.79
N ALA A 277 14.72 14.00 -11.01
CA ALA A 277 15.92 13.89 -10.17
C ALA A 277 15.68 14.36 -8.73
N GLN A 278 14.89 15.42 -8.53
CA GLN A 278 14.50 15.86 -7.18
C GLN A 278 13.61 14.83 -6.47
N LEU A 279 12.66 14.24 -7.19
CA LEU A 279 11.74 13.22 -6.67
C LEU A 279 12.49 12.01 -6.12
N ALA A 280 13.43 11.50 -6.90
CA ALA A 280 14.21 10.34 -6.54
C ALA A 280 15.11 10.64 -5.32
N LYS A 281 15.73 11.83 -5.26
CA LYS A 281 16.56 12.27 -4.11
C LYS A 281 15.77 12.31 -2.81
N TYR A 282 14.54 12.84 -2.85
CA TYR A 282 13.68 12.88 -1.68
C TYR A 282 13.18 11.49 -1.23
N ARG A 283 12.87 10.59 -2.18
CA ARG A 283 12.50 9.19 -1.87
C ARG A 283 13.68 8.44 -1.22
N SER A 284 14.88 8.64 -1.74
CA SER A 284 16.13 8.08 -1.22
C SER A 284 16.42 8.50 0.23
N GLN A 285 16.24 9.79 0.56
CA GLN A 285 16.44 10.32 1.92
C GLN A 285 15.41 9.80 2.94
N LEU A 286 14.15 9.59 2.52
CA LEU A 286 13.14 8.99 3.40
C LEU A 286 13.47 7.55 3.78
N ILE A 287 14.08 6.79 2.86
CA ILE A 287 14.52 5.41 3.13
C ILE A 287 15.70 5.40 4.12
N SER A 288 16.67 6.32 3.98
CA SER A 288 17.78 6.42 4.93
C SER A 288 17.34 6.81 6.34
N GLU A 289 16.36 7.72 6.46
CA GLU A 289 15.83 8.17 7.74
C GLU A 289 14.94 7.11 8.43
N ALA A 290 14.19 6.33 7.64
CA ALA A 290 13.45 5.17 8.15
C ALA A 290 14.39 4.08 8.70
N ASN A 291 15.56 3.89 8.08
CA ASN A 291 16.57 2.96 8.58
C ASN A 291 17.30 3.49 9.82
N ALA A 292 17.51 4.81 9.94
CA ALA A 292 18.15 5.42 11.12
C ALA A 292 17.27 5.42 12.39
N SER A 293 15.94 5.40 12.22
CA SER A 293 14.96 5.32 13.33
C SER A 293 14.62 3.87 13.75
N ALA A 294 15.08 2.86 12.99
CA ALA A 294 14.86 1.44 13.25
C ALA A 294 15.93 0.79 14.16
N GLY A 295 16.55 1.57 15.05
CA GLY A 295 17.39 1.04 16.13
C GLY A 295 16.60 0.29 17.22
N ALA A 296 15.27 0.36 17.20
CA ALA A 296 14.39 -0.45 18.03
C ALA A 296 13.94 -1.70 17.25
N LYS A 297 14.26 -2.88 17.79
CA LYS A 297 13.84 -4.21 17.32
C LYS A 297 12.31 -4.27 17.13
N GLY A 298 11.85 -3.96 15.92
CA GLY A 298 10.51 -4.34 15.47
C GLY A 298 10.51 -5.82 15.12
N GLU A 299 9.48 -6.56 15.55
CA GLU A 299 9.29 -7.97 15.22
C GLU A 299 9.33 -8.19 13.70
N GLY A 300 10.44 -8.76 13.25
CA GLY A 300 10.78 -8.88 11.84
C GLY A 300 10.08 -10.06 11.19
N PHE A 301 9.31 -9.76 10.14
CA PHE A 301 8.93 -10.70 9.06
C PHE A 301 10.15 -11.19 8.25
N ASP A 302 11.38 -10.87 8.67
CA ASP A 302 12.60 -11.16 7.93
C ASP A 302 12.98 -12.63 8.09
N VAL A 303 12.62 -13.43 7.08
CA VAL A 303 13.10 -14.81 6.97
C VAL A 303 14.61 -14.76 6.77
N GLN A 304 15.35 -15.32 7.73
CA GLN A 304 16.81 -15.43 7.67
C GLN A 304 17.24 -16.05 6.33
N ARG A 305 18.25 -15.44 5.70
CA ARG A 305 18.82 -15.95 4.44
C ARG A 305 19.39 -17.33 4.71
N PHE A 306 18.91 -18.31 3.97
CA PHE A 306 19.33 -19.69 4.07
C PHE A 306 19.78 -20.20 2.71
N GLY A 307 20.83 -21.03 2.69
CA GLY A 307 21.37 -21.58 1.45
C GLY A 307 22.09 -20.55 0.57
N HIS A 308 22.35 -20.95 -0.68
CA HIS A 308 23.20 -20.25 -1.64
C HIS A 308 22.48 -19.11 -2.36
N ALA A 309 21.22 -19.31 -2.76
CA ALA A 309 20.42 -18.28 -3.43
C ALA A 309 18.98 -18.20 -2.88
N ARG A 310 18.42 -16.99 -2.87
CA ARG A 310 17.05 -16.69 -2.43
C ARG A 310 16.18 -16.35 -3.64
N ILE A 311 15.09 -17.08 -3.81
CA ILE A 311 14.14 -16.95 -4.92
C ILE A 311 12.78 -16.56 -4.34
N ALA A 312 12.17 -15.49 -4.86
CA ALA A 312 10.87 -15.01 -4.41
C ALA A 312 9.78 -15.29 -5.46
N LEU A 313 8.70 -15.98 -5.06
CA LEU A 313 7.51 -16.20 -5.88
C LEU A 313 6.56 -15.02 -5.74
N LEU A 314 6.26 -14.35 -6.85
CA LEU A 314 5.41 -13.16 -6.91
C LEU A 314 4.27 -13.39 -7.89
N GLY A 315 3.04 -13.03 -7.50
CA GLY A 315 1.87 -13.19 -8.36
C GLY A 315 0.56 -13.10 -7.58
N PHE A 316 -0.54 -12.86 -8.29
CA PHE A 316 -1.87 -12.75 -7.66
C PHE A 316 -2.27 -14.00 -6.85
N PRO A 317 -3.21 -13.89 -5.90
CA PRO A 317 -3.78 -15.06 -5.24
C PRO A 317 -4.34 -16.07 -6.26
N SER A 318 -4.23 -17.37 -6.00
CA SER A 318 -4.81 -18.45 -6.83
C SER A 318 -4.17 -18.70 -8.21
N VAL A 319 -2.99 -18.13 -8.50
CA VAL A 319 -2.19 -18.47 -9.72
C VAL A 319 -1.37 -19.75 -9.58
N GLY A 320 -1.38 -20.38 -8.39
CA GLY A 320 -0.68 -21.65 -8.11
C GLY A 320 0.74 -21.51 -7.55
N LYS A 321 1.09 -20.39 -6.90
CA LYS A 321 2.40 -20.18 -6.24
C LYS A 321 2.74 -21.27 -5.23
N SER A 322 1.82 -21.55 -4.30
CA SER A 322 2.02 -22.56 -3.27
C SER A 322 2.08 -23.98 -3.85
N THR A 323 1.38 -24.23 -4.96
CA THR A 323 1.48 -25.50 -5.71
C THR A 323 2.86 -25.65 -6.35
N ILE A 324 3.42 -24.58 -6.93
CA ILE A 324 4.78 -24.58 -7.48
C ILE A 324 5.80 -24.83 -6.35
N LEU A 325 5.65 -24.14 -5.22
CA LEU A 325 6.51 -24.35 -4.05
C LEU A 325 6.48 -25.83 -3.62
N ASN A 326 5.30 -26.40 -3.40
CA ASN A 326 5.13 -27.80 -3.03
C ASN A 326 5.64 -28.80 -4.08
N SER A 327 5.57 -28.46 -5.37
CA SER A 327 6.03 -29.36 -6.43
C SER A 327 7.56 -29.35 -6.56
N LEU A 328 8.19 -28.22 -6.26
CA LEU A 328 9.65 -28.08 -6.31
C LEU A 328 10.32 -28.51 -5.00
N THR A 329 9.65 -28.34 -3.86
CA THR A 329 10.18 -28.68 -2.54
C THR A 329 9.61 -30.02 -2.07
N ASN A 330 10.43 -30.93 -1.54
CA ASN A 330 9.97 -32.18 -0.89
C ASN A 330 9.18 -31.94 0.42
N THR A 331 8.84 -30.69 0.76
CA THR A 331 8.04 -30.32 1.92
C THR A 331 6.56 -30.23 1.54
N LYS A 332 5.71 -31.04 2.17
CA LYS A 332 4.25 -30.85 2.13
C LYS A 332 3.92 -29.58 2.92
N SER A 333 3.68 -28.45 2.25
CA SER A 333 3.00 -27.33 2.91
C SER A 333 1.62 -27.82 3.34
N GLU A 334 1.30 -27.71 4.64
CA GLU A 334 -0.07 -27.91 5.09
C GLU A 334 -0.97 -26.95 4.31
N VAL A 335 -1.86 -27.51 3.49
CA VAL A 335 -2.86 -26.75 2.76
C VAL A 335 -3.82 -26.20 3.82
N ALA A 336 -3.51 -25.03 4.36
CA ALA A 336 -4.45 -24.25 5.14
C ALA A 336 -5.58 -23.85 4.18
N GLY A 337 -6.64 -24.66 4.18
CA GLY A 337 -7.82 -24.49 3.35
C GLY A 337 -8.66 -23.33 3.83
N TYR A 338 -8.22 -22.10 3.59
CA TYR A 338 -9.07 -20.92 3.62
C TYR A 338 -8.60 -19.93 2.55
N GLU A 339 -9.55 -19.43 1.76
CA GLU A 339 -9.35 -18.19 1.01
C GLU A 339 -8.85 -17.13 2.01
N PHE A 340 -7.67 -16.54 1.74
CA PHE A 340 -6.95 -15.51 2.52
C PHE A 340 -5.73 -15.90 3.41
N THR A 341 -5.23 -17.14 3.41
CA THR A 341 -4.00 -17.46 4.17
C THR A 341 -2.80 -17.68 3.24
N THR A 342 -1.68 -16.93 3.32
CA THR A 342 -0.68 -17.04 4.38
C THR A 342 -0.22 -15.66 4.91
N LEU A 343 -0.35 -15.47 6.23
CA LEU A 343 0.10 -14.28 6.97
C LEU A 343 1.62 -14.32 7.32
N THR A 344 2.33 -15.37 6.88
CA THR A 344 3.76 -15.64 7.10
C THR A 344 4.38 -16.19 5.81
N CYS A 345 5.54 -15.67 5.39
CA CYS A 345 6.30 -16.24 4.27
C CYS A 345 6.71 -17.67 4.61
N VAL A 346 6.33 -18.65 3.80
CA VAL A 346 6.76 -20.04 3.98
C VAL A 346 8.04 -20.26 3.16
N PRO A 347 9.19 -20.54 3.81
CA PRO A 347 10.42 -20.89 3.10
C PRO A 347 10.39 -22.36 2.68
N GLY A 348 10.62 -22.61 1.40
CA GLY A 348 10.93 -23.93 0.85
C GLY A 348 12.43 -24.04 0.53
N VAL A 349 13.01 -25.23 0.68
CA VAL A 349 14.41 -25.49 0.32
C VAL A 349 14.46 -26.51 -0.81
N VAL A 350 15.19 -26.17 -1.87
CA VAL A 350 15.43 -27.05 -3.01
C VAL A 350 16.94 -27.26 -3.15
N LYS A 351 17.37 -28.51 -3.32
CA LYS A 351 18.74 -28.83 -3.71
C LYS A 351 18.78 -29.07 -5.22
N PHE A 352 19.61 -28.34 -5.94
CA PHE A 352 19.78 -28.48 -7.38
C PHE A 352 21.24 -28.24 -7.76
N ARG A 353 21.87 -29.22 -8.43
CA ARG A 353 23.30 -29.21 -8.82
C ARG A 353 24.20 -28.76 -7.66
N ASP A 354 24.02 -29.42 -6.51
CA ASP A 354 24.78 -29.21 -5.26
C ASP A 354 24.59 -27.84 -4.59
N ALA A 355 23.85 -26.92 -5.21
CA ALA A 355 23.42 -25.69 -4.57
C ALA A 355 22.09 -25.89 -3.81
N THR A 356 21.99 -25.20 -2.69
CA THR A 356 20.78 -25.05 -1.89
C THR A 356 20.10 -23.73 -2.24
N LEU A 357 18.88 -23.81 -2.76
CA LEU A 357 18.05 -22.69 -3.16
C LEU A 357 16.91 -22.52 -2.15
N GLN A 358 16.75 -21.32 -1.62
CA GLN A 358 15.66 -20.94 -0.73
C GLN A 358 14.54 -20.30 -1.55
N LEU A 359 13.39 -20.96 -1.65
CA LEU A 359 12.18 -20.41 -2.26
C LEU A 359 11.31 -19.75 -1.20
N LEU A 360 10.73 -18.61 -1.53
CA LEU A 360 9.85 -17.85 -0.64
C LEU A 360 8.52 -17.60 -1.34
N ASP A 361 7.43 -18.07 -0.74
CA ASP A 361 6.09 -17.70 -1.18
C ASP A 361 5.72 -16.34 -0.58
N LEU A 362 5.65 -15.31 -1.43
CA LEU A 362 5.21 -13.99 -1.01
C LEU A 362 3.70 -13.86 -1.23
N PRO A 363 2.94 -13.31 -0.25
CA PRO A 363 1.53 -13.05 -0.43
C PRO A 363 1.31 -12.07 -1.60
N GLY A 364 0.23 -12.28 -2.36
CA GLY A 364 0.01 -11.59 -3.62
C GLY A 364 -0.03 -10.07 -3.47
N ILE A 365 0.70 -9.36 -4.34
CA ILE A 365 0.72 -7.89 -4.36
C ILE A 365 -0.67 -7.41 -4.78
N ILE A 366 -1.37 -6.77 -3.84
CA ILE A 366 -2.60 -6.02 -4.12
C ILE A 366 -2.26 -4.58 -4.53
N GLU A 367 -3.13 -3.97 -5.33
CA GLU A 367 -3.02 -2.57 -5.73
C GLU A 367 -2.99 -1.66 -4.48
N GLY A 368 -1.96 -0.83 -4.36
CA GLY A 368 -1.71 0.00 -3.16
C GLY A 368 -0.77 -0.61 -2.11
N ALA A 369 -0.07 -1.71 -2.42
CA ALA A 369 0.93 -2.33 -1.52
C ALA A 369 2.04 -1.34 -1.08
N ALA A 370 2.51 -0.47 -1.98
CA ALA A 370 3.50 0.57 -1.68
C ALA A 370 3.00 1.61 -0.65
N GLN A 371 1.68 1.85 -0.62
CA GLN A 371 1.02 2.76 0.32
C GLN A 371 0.73 2.09 1.68
N GLY A 372 1.02 0.80 1.84
CA GLY A 372 0.87 0.05 3.10
C GLY A 372 -0.39 -0.80 3.22
N LYS A 373 -1.25 -0.85 2.19
CA LYS A 373 -2.37 -1.81 2.16
C LYS A 373 -1.83 -3.25 2.18
N GLY A 374 -2.44 -4.12 2.99
CA GLY A 374 -2.13 -5.55 3.05
C GLY A 374 -0.68 -5.89 3.40
N ARG A 375 0.02 -5.07 4.22
CA ARG A 375 1.44 -5.24 4.58
C ARG A 375 2.42 -5.18 3.39
N GLY A 376 2.04 -4.54 2.28
CA GLY A 376 2.83 -4.52 1.03
C GLY A 376 4.27 -3.98 1.15
N LYS A 377 4.55 -3.07 2.08
CA LYS A 377 5.93 -2.59 2.34
C LYS A 377 6.88 -3.70 2.80
N GLN A 378 6.37 -4.66 3.57
CA GLN A 378 7.16 -5.79 4.09
C GLN A 378 7.44 -6.81 2.97
N VAL A 379 6.46 -7.06 2.11
CA VAL A 379 6.61 -7.92 0.92
C VAL A 379 7.66 -7.35 -0.05
N ILE A 380 7.64 -6.04 -0.26
CA ILE A 380 8.63 -5.34 -1.10
C ILE A 380 10.04 -5.45 -0.50
N ALA A 381 10.18 -5.34 0.83
CA ALA A 381 11.48 -5.50 1.49
C ALA A 381 12.07 -6.90 1.28
N VAL A 382 11.24 -7.94 1.38
CA VAL A 382 11.66 -9.33 1.12
C VAL A 382 11.95 -9.58 -0.37
N ALA A 383 11.15 -9.01 -1.28
CA ALA A 383 11.43 -9.08 -2.72
C ALA A 383 12.76 -8.41 -3.08
N ARG A 384 13.12 -7.30 -2.42
CA ARG A 384 14.41 -6.61 -2.57
C ARG A 384 15.59 -7.42 -2.04
N SER A 385 15.39 -8.40 -1.17
CA SER A 385 16.49 -9.24 -0.67
C SER A 385 16.75 -10.49 -1.52
N ALA A 386 15.84 -10.82 -2.44
CA ALA A 386 15.95 -11.97 -3.34
C ALA A 386 17.03 -11.78 -4.43
N ASP A 387 17.62 -12.88 -4.87
CA ASP A 387 18.58 -12.93 -5.98
C ASP A 387 17.86 -13.16 -7.32
N LEU A 388 16.65 -13.74 -7.29
CA LEU A 388 15.77 -13.95 -8.45
C LEU A 388 14.29 -13.81 -8.04
N ILE A 389 13.50 -13.16 -8.88
CA ILE A 389 12.05 -13.08 -8.76
C ILE A 389 11.40 -13.99 -9.83
N LEU A 390 10.45 -14.81 -9.41
CA LEU A 390 9.59 -15.59 -10.28
C LEU A 390 8.21 -14.92 -10.34
N MET A 391 7.87 -14.35 -11.49
CA MET A 391 6.57 -13.72 -11.71
C MET A 391 5.57 -14.77 -12.22
N VAL A 392 4.75 -15.32 -11.32
CA VAL A 392 3.78 -16.38 -11.60
C VAL A 392 2.48 -15.78 -12.12
N LEU A 393 2.14 -16.13 -13.36
CA LEU A 393 0.99 -15.63 -14.10
C LEU A 393 0.04 -16.78 -14.46
N ASP A 394 -1.26 -16.47 -14.47
CA ASP A 394 -2.31 -17.37 -14.99
C ASP A 394 -2.75 -16.81 -16.36
N PRO A 395 -2.48 -17.52 -17.47
CA PRO A 395 -2.73 -17.01 -18.82
C PRO A 395 -4.23 -16.85 -19.15
N LEU A 396 -5.13 -17.48 -18.38
CA LEU A 396 -6.58 -17.35 -18.57
C LEU A 396 -7.17 -16.16 -17.82
N ARG A 397 -6.45 -15.58 -16.85
CA ARG A 397 -6.88 -14.33 -16.21
C ARG A 397 -6.61 -13.17 -17.15
N LYS A 398 -7.63 -12.33 -17.37
CA LYS A 398 -7.45 -11.04 -18.06
C LYS A 398 -6.27 -10.31 -17.40
N LEU A 399 -5.22 -10.05 -18.18
CA LEU A 399 -4.06 -9.26 -17.74
C LEU A 399 -4.57 -7.86 -17.41
N CYS A 400 -4.88 -7.62 -16.13
CA CYS A 400 -5.47 -6.34 -15.74
C CYS A 400 -4.48 -5.19 -15.80
N ASN A 401 -3.18 -5.44 -15.82
CA ASN A 401 -2.10 -4.47 -16.06
C ASN A 401 -0.79 -5.22 -16.30
N ALA A 402 -0.39 -5.42 -17.55
CA ALA A 402 0.99 -5.77 -17.90
C ALA A 402 1.59 -4.55 -18.60
N GLU A 403 2.49 -3.85 -17.91
CA GLU A 403 3.26 -2.77 -18.49
C GLU A 403 4.30 -3.40 -19.42
N VAL A 404 4.11 -3.19 -20.73
CA VAL A 404 5.00 -3.70 -21.77
C VAL A 404 6.22 -2.78 -21.83
N LEU A 405 7.34 -3.22 -21.27
CA LEU A 405 8.61 -2.49 -21.30
C LEU A 405 9.36 -2.81 -22.60
N PHE A 406 9.50 -1.82 -23.48
CA PHE A 406 10.35 -1.94 -24.67
C PHE A 406 11.82 -1.82 -24.26
N LYS A 407 12.67 -2.80 -24.65
CA LYS A 407 14.13 -2.76 -24.43
C LYS A 407 14.80 -1.88 -25.50
N GLY A 408 15.28 -0.70 -25.11
CA GLY A 408 16.37 0.04 -25.77
C GLY A 408 16.05 1.45 -26.28
N ASP A 409 16.30 2.45 -25.42
CA ASP A 409 16.96 3.75 -25.65
C ASP A 409 17.03 4.39 -24.26
N TYR A 410 18.24 4.69 -23.75
CA TYR A 410 18.43 5.12 -22.35
C TYR A 410 17.60 6.37 -22.04
N ASP A 411 16.77 6.29 -21.00
CA ASP A 411 15.92 7.41 -20.60
C ASP A 411 16.49 8.18 -19.39
N LEU A 412 15.83 9.27 -19.03
CA LEU A 412 16.24 10.11 -17.91
C LEU A 412 16.10 9.38 -16.56
N GLU A 413 15.30 8.31 -16.49
CA GLU A 413 15.16 7.48 -15.29
C GLU A 413 16.36 6.56 -15.13
N ASP A 414 16.89 5.98 -16.21
CA ASP A 414 18.14 5.20 -16.18
C ASP A 414 19.31 6.03 -15.63
N LEU A 415 19.42 7.31 -16.01
CA LEU A 415 20.45 8.22 -15.51
C LEU A 415 20.27 8.51 -14.01
N ILE A 416 19.03 8.75 -13.56
CA ILE A 416 18.70 8.96 -12.14
C ILE A 416 19.01 7.70 -11.33
N ASP A 417 18.64 6.54 -11.84
CA ASP A 417 18.83 5.25 -11.20
C ASP A 417 20.32 4.94 -11.01
N THR A 418 21.15 5.36 -11.96
CA THR A 418 22.62 5.23 -11.88
C THR A 418 23.22 6.19 -10.85
N LEU A 419 22.69 7.42 -10.74
CA LEU A 419 23.20 8.46 -9.84
C LEU A 419 22.82 8.24 -8.37
N GLU A 420 21.67 7.61 -8.09
CA GLU A 420 21.18 7.46 -6.71
C GLU A 420 21.65 6.19 -6.00
N GLY A 421 22.07 5.17 -6.74
CA GLY A 421 22.63 3.93 -6.16
C GLY A 421 21.67 3.12 -5.25
N ASN A 422 20.41 3.55 -5.10
CA ASN A 422 19.44 2.96 -4.16
C ASN A 422 18.53 1.90 -4.79
N ARG A 423 18.58 1.72 -6.12
CA ARG A 423 17.85 0.66 -6.82
C ARG A 423 18.67 -0.62 -6.86
N ARG A 424 18.02 -1.72 -6.51
CA ARG A 424 18.57 -3.07 -6.68
C ARG A 424 17.88 -3.70 -7.87
N TYR A 425 18.62 -3.88 -8.96
CA TYR A 425 18.15 -4.66 -10.11
C TYR A 425 18.13 -6.14 -9.71
N VAL A 426 16.92 -6.69 -9.60
CA VAL A 426 16.72 -8.12 -9.34
C VAL A 426 16.32 -8.79 -10.64
N LYS A 427 16.93 -9.93 -10.94
CA LYS A 427 16.61 -10.71 -12.13
C LYS A 427 15.16 -11.22 -12.01
N CYS A 428 14.43 -11.26 -13.12
CA CYS A 428 13.05 -11.73 -13.16
C CYS A 428 12.89 -12.84 -14.22
N LEU A 429 12.10 -13.87 -13.91
CA LEU A 429 11.66 -14.91 -14.85
C LEU A 429 10.13 -15.00 -14.80
N TYR A 430 9.48 -14.89 -15.95
CA TYR A 430 8.04 -15.00 -16.06
C TYR A 430 7.63 -16.48 -16.14
N VAL A 431 6.67 -16.88 -15.30
CA VAL A 431 6.23 -18.27 -15.18
C VAL A 431 4.73 -18.32 -15.46
N TYR A 432 4.38 -18.74 -16.68
CA TYR A 432 2.98 -18.98 -17.06
C TYR A 432 2.56 -20.35 -16.55
N ASN A 433 1.75 -20.38 -15.50
CA ASN A 433 1.25 -21.61 -14.88
C ASN A 433 -0.13 -21.99 -15.43
N LYS A 434 -0.55 -23.25 -15.21
CA LYS A 434 -1.83 -23.82 -15.67
C LYS A 434 -1.97 -23.92 -17.20
N VAL A 435 -0.86 -24.15 -17.90
CA VAL A 435 -0.88 -24.29 -19.37
C VAL A 435 -1.61 -25.55 -19.85
N ASP A 436 -1.92 -26.47 -18.95
CA ASP A 436 -2.78 -27.63 -19.22
C ASP A 436 -4.21 -27.27 -19.63
N MET A 437 -4.62 -26.02 -19.41
CA MET A 437 -5.92 -25.48 -19.85
C MET A 437 -5.85 -24.75 -21.21
N LEU A 438 -4.67 -24.69 -21.84
CA LEU A 438 -4.44 -24.00 -23.12
C LEU A 438 -4.24 -24.97 -24.27
N SER A 439 -4.52 -24.50 -25.49
CA SER A 439 -4.17 -25.21 -26.72
C SER A 439 -2.65 -25.12 -27.02
N LEU A 440 -2.12 -26.09 -27.76
CA LEU A 440 -0.70 -26.10 -28.16
C LEU A 440 -0.27 -24.84 -28.92
N GLU A 441 -1.17 -24.26 -29.73
CA GLU A 441 -0.91 -23.01 -30.46
C GLU A 441 -0.74 -21.82 -29.50
N GLN A 442 -1.58 -21.72 -28.47
CA GLN A 442 -1.47 -20.69 -27.44
C GLN A 442 -0.20 -20.85 -26.60
N ILE A 443 0.16 -22.09 -26.27
CA ILE A 443 1.42 -22.40 -25.56
C ILE A 443 2.62 -21.99 -26.41
N SER A 444 2.62 -22.28 -27.71
CA SER A 444 3.70 -21.91 -28.62
C SER A 444 3.88 -20.38 -28.72
N ARG A 445 2.79 -19.61 -28.75
CA ARG A 445 2.83 -18.14 -28.72
C ARG A 445 3.44 -17.61 -27.42
N LEU A 446 3.06 -18.18 -26.28
CA LEU A 446 3.60 -17.77 -24.97
C LEU A 446 5.08 -18.17 -24.80
N ALA A 447 5.50 -19.29 -25.40
CA ALA A 447 6.88 -19.78 -25.37
C ALA A 447 7.84 -18.99 -26.29
N THR A 448 7.34 -18.02 -27.07
CA THR A 448 8.17 -17.19 -27.95
C THR A 448 8.98 -16.15 -27.16
N ASP A 449 8.54 -15.80 -25.94
CA ASP A 449 9.23 -14.83 -25.10
C ASP A 449 10.47 -15.45 -24.43
N ARG A 450 11.63 -14.80 -24.58
CA ARG A 450 12.94 -15.30 -24.11
C ARG A 450 13.08 -15.32 -22.59
N ASP A 451 12.28 -14.52 -21.89
CA ASP A 451 12.32 -14.38 -20.44
C ASP A 451 11.11 -15.08 -19.76
N ALA A 452 10.42 -15.98 -20.47
CA ALA A 452 9.24 -16.70 -19.97
C ALA A 452 9.35 -18.24 -20.06
N VAL A 453 8.65 -18.92 -19.15
CA VAL A 453 8.49 -20.39 -19.16
C VAL A 453 7.02 -20.77 -18.93
N CYS A 454 6.55 -21.70 -19.75
CA CYS A 454 5.22 -22.28 -19.67
C CYS A 454 5.27 -23.57 -18.84
N ILE A 455 4.54 -23.63 -17.72
CA ILE A 455 4.53 -24.79 -16.81
C ILE A 455 3.10 -25.23 -16.46
N SER A 456 2.96 -26.49 -16.07
CA SER A 456 1.78 -26.96 -15.34
C SER A 456 2.23 -27.56 -14.01
N SER A 457 2.12 -26.76 -12.94
CA SER A 457 2.46 -27.22 -11.59
C SER A 457 1.64 -28.44 -11.14
N ASN A 458 0.36 -28.53 -11.53
CA ASN A 458 -0.50 -29.67 -11.20
C ASN A 458 -0.07 -30.96 -11.92
N ARG A 459 0.41 -30.87 -13.17
CA ARG A 459 0.78 -32.03 -13.99
C ARG A 459 2.29 -32.30 -14.02
N GLY A 460 3.09 -31.46 -13.37
CA GLY A 460 4.55 -31.53 -13.37
C GLY A 460 5.23 -31.12 -14.67
N TRP A 461 4.52 -30.47 -15.61
CA TRP A 461 5.07 -30.13 -16.92
C TRP A 461 6.07 -28.96 -16.82
N ASN A 462 7.25 -29.13 -17.43
CA ASN A 462 8.33 -28.13 -17.54
C ASN A 462 8.86 -27.59 -16.20
N LEU A 463 8.66 -28.31 -15.09
CA LEU A 463 9.23 -27.93 -13.80
C LEU A 463 10.75 -28.11 -13.75
N ASP A 464 11.25 -29.12 -14.46
CA ASP A 464 12.67 -29.36 -14.75
C ASP A 464 13.27 -28.20 -15.55
N LEU A 465 12.60 -27.78 -16.64
CA LEU A 465 13.02 -26.63 -17.44
C LEU A 465 13.01 -25.33 -16.62
N LEU A 466 12.02 -25.15 -15.73
CA LEU A 466 11.98 -24.01 -14.81
C LEU A 466 13.22 -24.00 -13.90
N LEU A 467 13.62 -25.14 -13.33
CA LEU A 467 14.84 -25.24 -12.50
C LEU A 467 16.12 -24.94 -13.29
N GLU A 468 16.23 -25.44 -14.51
CA GLU A 468 17.34 -25.14 -15.42
C GLU A 468 17.43 -23.64 -15.74
N LEU A 469 16.30 -22.99 -16.02
CA LEU A 469 16.25 -21.55 -16.26
C LEU A 469 16.57 -20.74 -15.00
N ILE A 470 16.11 -21.18 -13.83
CA ILE A 470 16.48 -20.58 -12.54
C ILE A 470 18.00 -20.65 -12.36
N TRP A 471 18.61 -21.82 -12.57
CA TRP A 471 20.05 -22.01 -12.47
C TRP A 471 20.82 -21.08 -13.41
N ALA A 472 20.43 -21.07 -14.69
CA ALA A 472 21.05 -20.23 -15.71
C ALA A 472 20.95 -18.72 -15.37
N ARG A 473 19.84 -18.28 -14.76
CA ARG A 473 19.64 -16.87 -14.37
C ARG A 473 20.39 -16.51 -13.11
N LEU A 474 20.47 -17.41 -12.12
CA LEU A 474 21.21 -17.17 -10.88
C LEU A 474 22.70 -16.97 -11.16
N ARG A 475 23.25 -17.63 -12.20
CA ARG A 475 24.68 -17.57 -12.56
C ARG A 475 25.57 -17.98 -11.39
N LEU A 476 25.25 -19.10 -10.75
CA LEU A 476 26.08 -19.67 -9.69
C LEU A 476 27.33 -20.32 -10.32
N ALA A 477 28.43 -20.35 -9.56
CA ALA A 477 29.64 -21.07 -9.96
C ALA A 477 30.07 -22.01 -8.84
N ARG A 478 30.24 -23.29 -9.16
CA ARG A 478 30.78 -24.33 -8.29
C ARG A 478 32.29 -24.32 -8.41
N VAL A 479 32.99 -24.23 -7.28
CA VAL A 479 34.44 -24.33 -7.25
C VAL A 479 34.84 -25.49 -6.36
N TYR A 480 35.57 -26.44 -6.93
CA TYR A 480 36.00 -27.65 -6.25
C TYR A 480 37.33 -27.39 -5.53
N THR A 481 37.47 -27.87 -4.31
CA THR A 481 38.72 -27.69 -3.56
C THR A 481 39.66 -28.87 -3.77
N LYS A 482 40.96 -28.59 -3.78
CA LYS A 482 41.99 -29.62 -3.92
C LYS A 482 43.09 -29.41 -2.88
N LYS A 483 43.42 -30.47 -2.14
CA LYS A 483 44.58 -30.48 -1.23
C LYS A 483 45.87 -30.84 -1.97
N ALA A 484 47.00 -30.41 -1.42
CA ALA A 484 48.32 -30.75 -1.96
C ALA A 484 48.54 -32.27 -1.89
N GLY A 485 48.95 -32.88 -3.00
CA GLY A 485 49.16 -34.33 -3.10
C GLY A 485 47.89 -35.19 -3.25
N GLU A 486 46.69 -34.62 -3.05
CA GLU A 486 45.42 -35.33 -3.19
C GLU A 486 44.70 -34.98 -4.50
N LYS A 487 43.72 -35.83 -4.86
CA LYS A 487 42.78 -35.56 -5.95
C LYS A 487 41.79 -34.47 -5.52
N PRO A 488 41.21 -33.71 -6.48
CA PRO A 488 40.15 -32.74 -6.18
C PRO A 488 38.94 -33.42 -5.54
N ASP A 489 38.30 -32.72 -4.62
CA ASP A 489 37.02 -33.11 -4.05
C ASP A 489 35.87 -32.56 -4.90
N PHE A 490 35.08 -33.46 -5.49
CA PHE A 490 33.94 -33.13 -6.34
C PHE A 490 32.59 -33.28 -5.63
N GLU A 491 32.57 -33.70 -4.37
CA GLU A 491 31.33 -33.97 -3.62
C GLU A 491 30.79 -32.69 -2.95
N ASP A 492 31.67 -31.81 -2.44
CA ASP A 492 31.29 -30.59 -1.73
C ASP A 492 31.91 -29.32 -2.36
N PRO A 493 31.33 -28.82 -3.47
CA PRO A 493 31.82 -27.60 -4.10
C PRO A 493 31.50 -26.34 -3.29
N VAL A 494 32.44 -25.40 -3.30
CA VAL A 494 32.20 -24.04 -2.82
C VAL A 494 31.37 -23.28 -3.87
N ILE A 495 30.13 -22.95 -3.54
CA ILE A 495 29.23 -22.21 -4.44
C ILE A 495 29.48 -20.70 -4.32
N LEU A 496 30.02 -20.11 -5.37
CA LEU A 496 30.23 -18.67 -5.51
C LEU A 496 28.99 -17.98 -6.08
N THR A 497 28.68 -16.83 -5.50
CA THR A 497 27.52 -16.01 -5.86
C THR A 497 27.90 -14.52 -5.78
N GLU A 498 27.23 -13.69 -6.59
CA GLU A 498 27.40 -12.22 -6.51
C GLU A 498 27.12 -11.69 -5.09
N ALA A 499 26.13 -12.25 -4.40
CA ALA A 499 25.75 -11.84 -3.06
C ALA A 499 26.78 -12.22 -1.97
N ARG A 500 27.70 -13.15 -2.24
CA ARG A 500 28.72 -13.64 -1.29
C ARG A 500 30.14 -13.22 -1.68
N GLY A 501 30.31 -11.96 -2.10
CA GLY A 501 31.63 -11.39 -2.43
C GLY A 501 32.10 -11.68 -3.86
N GLY A 502 31.21 -12.20 -4.72
CA GLY A 502 31.48 -12.41 -6.14
C GLY A 502 32.17 -13.73 -6.45
N PHE A 503 32.86 -13.76 -7.59
CA PHE A 503 33.46 -14.97 -8.16
C PHE A 503 34.99 -14.99 -8.02
N SER A 504 35.56 -14.31 -7.04
CA SER A 504 37.02 -14.25 -6.89
C SER A 504 37.57 -15.40 -6.04
N VAL A 505 38.86 -15.70 -6.18
CA VAL A 505 39.57 -16.62 -5.28
C VAL A 505 39.43 -16.16 -3.82
N ARG A 506 39.52 -14.85 -3.57
CA ARG A 506 39.27 -14.25 -2.24
C ARG A 506 37.88 -14.61 -1.70
N ALA A 507 36.85 -14.53 -2.54
CA ALA A 507 35.48 -14.87 -2.14
C ALA A 507 35.34 -16.36 -1.81
N ALA A 508 35.98 -17.24 -2.57
CA ALA A 508 36.02 -18.68 -2.28
C ALA A 508 36.70 -18.95 -0.92
N LEU A 509 37.87 -18.34 -0.68
CA LEU A 509 38.59 -18.48 0.58
C LEU A 509 37.82 -17.97 1.79
N ALA A 510 37.17 -16.80 1.66
CA ALA A 510 36.37 -16.22 2.72
C ALA A 510 35.18 -17.11 3.12
N GLN A 511 34.62 -17.88 2.17
CA GLN A 511 33.56 -18.84 2.44
C GLN A 511 34.06 -20.12 3.12
N ILE A 512 35.30 -20.54 2.84
CA ILE A 512 35.93 -21.69 3.51
C ILE A 512 36.33 -21.32 4.95
N HIS A 513 37.14 -20.27 5.11
CA HIS A 513 37.57 -19.77 6.41
C HIS A 513 38.17 -18.36 6.30
N THR A 514 37.71 -17.42 7.12
CA THR A 514 38.13 -16.00 7.06
C THR A 514 39.63 -15.78 7.24
N GLY A 515 40.31 -16.60 8.05
CA GLY A 515 41.77 -16.53 8.24
C GLY A 515 42.61 -16.99 7.03
N LEU A 516 42.03 -17.75 6.09
CA LEU A 516 42.78 -18.19 4.90
C LEU A 516 43.09 -17.03 3.97
N VAL A 517 42.25 -16.00 3.94
CA VAL A 517 42.44 -14.82 3.09
C VAL A 517 43.71 -14.06 3.45
N THR A 518 44.05 -14.01 4.75
CA THR A 518 45.26 -13.32 5.25
C THR A 518 46.52 -14.17 5.13
N GLU A 519 46.40 -15.50 5.17
CA GLU A 519 47.54 -16.42 5.10
C GLU A 519 47.93 -16.79 3.67
N SER A 520 46.99 -16.77 2.72
CA SER A 520 47.25 -17.24 1.36
C SER A 520 48.06 -16.25 0.52
N LYS A 521 49.14 -16.71 -0.10
CA LYS A 521 49.97 -15.91 -1.02
C LYS A 521 49.46 -15.97 -2.46
N TYR A 522 49.05 -17.15 -2.92
CA TYR A 522 48.54 -17.40 -4.26
C TYR A 522 47.72 -18.70 -4.29
N ALA A 523 47.01 -18.92 -5.39
CA ALA A 523 46.32 -20.17 -5.63
C ALA A 523 46.71 -20.77 -6.99
N LEU A 524 46.64 -22.09 -7.10
CA LEU A 524 46.64 -22.80 -8.38
C LEU A 524 45.20 -23.09 -8.77
N VAL A 525 44.87 -22.80 -10.03
CA VAL A 525 43.54 -23.05 -10.59
C VAL A 525 43.66 -23.95 -11.81
N TRP A 526 42.76 -24.93 -11.89
CA TRP A 526 42.53 -25.76 -13.07
C TRP A 526 41.10 -25.50 -13.55
N GLY A 527 40.95 -25.09 -14.81
CA GLY A 527 39.62 -24.91 -15.40
C GLY A 527 39.61 -23.83 -16.47
N VAL A 528 38.41 -23.40 -16.84
CA VAL A 528 38.18 -22.49 -17.97
C VAL A 528 38.50 -21.03 -17.64
N SER A 529 38.64 -20.68 -16.34
CA SER A 529 39.02 -19.31 -15.96
C SER A 529 40.49 -18.97 -16.23
N VAL A 530 41.34 -19.97 -16.46
CA VAL A 530 42.77 -19.81 -16.67
C VAL A 530 43.17 -20.17 -18.10
N LYS A 531 44.23 -19.54 -18.62
CA LYS A 531 44.71 -19.78 -19.99
C LYS A 531 45.59 -21.03 -20.09
N HIS A 532 46.28 -21.36 -19.00
CA HIS A 532 47.12 -22.54 -18.88
C HIS A 532 46.68 -23.37 -17.68
N VAL A 533 46.72 -24.69 -17.78
CA VAL A 533 46.21 -25.59 -16.75
C VAL A 533 47.37 -26.41 -16.15
N PRO A 534 47.66 -26.31 -14.83
CA PRO A 534 47.22 -25.25 -13.92
C PRO A 534 47.95 -23.93 -14.14
N GLN A 535 47.35 -22.83 -13.66
CA GLN A 535 47.98 -21.52 -13.62
C GLN A 535 47.97 -20.97 -12.19
N GLN A 536 49.08 -20.33 -11.82
CA GLN A 536 49.19 -19.57 -10.59
C GLN A 536 48.44 -18.24 -10.74
N VAL A 537 47.53 -17.99 -9.82
CA VAL A 537 46.67 -16.81 -9.82
C VAL A 537 46.71 -16.09 -8.47
N GLY A 538 46.48 -14.79 -8.50
CA GLY A 538 46.29 -13.97 -7.30
C GLY A 538 44.88 -14.09 -6.72
N LEU A 539 44.67 -13.47 -5.55
CA LEU A 539 43.40 -13.55 -4.82
C LEU A 539 42.22 -12.85 -5.52
N ASP A 540 42.50 -11.87 -6.39
CA ASP A 540 41.49 -11.14 -7.14
C ASP A 540 41.12 -11.82 -8.47
N HIS A 541 41.73 -12.97 -8.81
CA HIS A 541 41.39 -13.73 -10.01
C HIS A 541 39.95 -14.23 -9.97
N ARG A 542 39.25 -14.10 -11.10
CA ARG A 542 37.84 -14.49 -11.23
C ARG A 542 37.73 -15.95 -11.67
N LEU A 543 37.14 -16.77 -10.82
CA LEU A 543 36.85 -18.18 -11.03
C LEU A 543 35.58 -18.36 -11.89
N ALA A 544 35.52 -19.48 -12.59
CA ALA A 544 34.39 -19.95 -13.39
C ALA A 544 33.73 -21.18 -12.74
N ASP A 545 32.53 -21.54 -13.24
CA ASP A 545 31.86 -22.77 -12.81
C ASP A 545 32.73 -23.99 -13.15
N GLU A 546 32.81 -24.92 -12.20
CA GLU A 546 33.60 -26.16 -12.23
C GLU A 546 35.13 -25.99 -12.19
N ASP A 547 35.64 -24.80 -11.86
CA ASP A 547 37.07 -24.64 -11.58
C ASP A 547 37.50 -25.43 -10.34
N VAL A 548 38.72 -25.97 -10.37
CA VAL A 548 39.37 -26.58 -9.22
C VAL A 548 40.38 -25.60 -8.62
N LEU A 549 40.33 -25.41 -7.30
CA LEU A 549 41.14 -24.46 -6.55
C LEU A 549 42.03 -25.18 -5.53
N GLN A 550 43.35 -24.93 -5.61
CA GLN A 550 44.31 -25.32 -4.57
C GLN A 550 45.02 -24.09 -4.02
N VAL A 551 45.02 -23.94 -2.70
CA VAL A 551 45.50 -22.74 -2.00
C VAL A 551 46.86 -23.01 -1.40
N PHE A 552 47.79 -22.06 -1.53
CA PHE A 552 49.10 -22.11 -0.90
C PHE A 552 49.23 -21.00 0.14
N LYS A 553 49.59 -21.41 1.36
CA LYS A 553 49.89 -20.53 2.50
C LYS A 553 51.36 -20.11 2.46
#